data_AF-A0A821K1K2-F1
#
_entry.id   AF-A0A821K1K2-F1
#
_cell.length_a   1.000
_cell.length_b   1.000
_cell.length_c   1.000
_cell.angle_alpha   90.00
_cell.angle_beta   90.00
_cell.angle_gamma   90.00
#
_symmetry.space_group_name_H-M   'P 1'
#
loop_
_entity.id
_entity.type
_entity.pdbx_description
1 polymer ?
#
loop_
_entity_poly.entity_id
_entity_poly.type
_entity_poly.pdbx_seq_one_letter_code
_entity_poly.pdbx_strand_id
1 'polypeptide(L)'
;MLNIEELTLYITIKNRTTFIDGTHIYNEILVHMPRLHMFNFCISTDTTLDHLVDHLSKNDIQRTLNNIKYQEMNCIVNYGYSTAICYIFSLPFMFEDLTYIGNTFPSIVFNNVKRLTVKDEISFKHDFFNGIALSFPLLEELCVINIKPQSLISDKWNSNDNQLYSIIKYPYLISLRLVTVHIDYIDQFLNERKTHLPCLTELTVNYNNLLIVTENFTRDTIRLNCMKIKKLNVGERIEHTKDLYVFKMQRGTLILEDDSKFDGFVFGASTNVTGEVVFQTGIVGYTESLTDPSYCGQILVLTSPLIGNYGVPDEKAIDDFGIQRWVESNKIYASGLIVSTYTEQYNHWNAVESLSSWLNKHNVPGIDTHMLTKKLREHGTMLGKIFMEGTDPTSIPFQDQNEVNLMIQVSIQVSKLL
;
A
#
# COMPACT_ATOMS: atom_id res chain seq x y z
N MET A 1 -45.34 17.46 10.15
CA MET A 1 -44.54 16.35 9.59
C MET A 1 -44.65 16.27 8.05
N LEU A 2 -44.83 17.38 7.32
CA LEU A 2 -45.14 17.37 5.86
C LEU A 2 -43.91 17.42 4.93
N ASN A 3 -42.69 17.43 5.47
CA ASN A 3 -41.43 17.56 4.70
C ASN A 3 -40.45 16.41 4.97
N ILE A 4 -40.92 15.26 5.45
CA ILE A 4 -40.04 14.10 5.64
C ILE A 4 -39.86 13.43 4.28
N GLU A 5 -38.65 13.50 3.75
CA GLU A 5 -38.25 12.90 2.47
C GLU A 5 -37.72 11.47 2.67
N GLU A 6 -37.22 11.16 3.87
CA GLU A 6 -36.63 9.87 4.24
C GLU A 6 -37.13 9.39 5.61
N LEU A 7 -37.53 8.12 5.72
CA LEU A 7 -37.95 7.50 6.97
C LEU A 7 -37.40 6.09 7.08
N THR A 8 -36.69 5.80 8.18
CA THR A 8 -36.20 4.46 8.50
C THR A 8 -36.90 3.94 9.75
N LEU A 9 -37.57 2.79 9.64
CA LEU A 9 -38.21 2.10 10.76
C LEU A 9 -37.37 0.89 11.18
N TYR A 10 -36.93 0.90 12.43
CA TYR A 10 -36.32 -0.26 13.08
C TYR A 10 -37.41 -0.98 13.87
N ILE A 11 -37.74 -2.21 13.47
CA ILE A 11 -38.76 -3.02 14.14
C ILE A 11 -38.12 -4.28 14.69
N THR A 12 -38.11 -4.41 16.02
CA THR A 12 -37.66 -5.62 16.68
C THR A 12 -38.84 -6.53 16.96
N ILE A 13 -38.91 -7.66 16.25
CA ILE A 13 -39.90 -8.70 16.45
C ILE A 13 -39.38 -9.68 17.51
N LYS A 14 -40.01 -9.69 18.68
CA LYS A 14 -39.68 -10.64 19.76
C LYS A 14 -40.31 -12.02 19.60
N ASN A 15 -41.26 -12.19 18.67
CA ASN A 15 -42.01 -13.44 18.52
C ASN A 15 -42.42 -13.72 17.07
N ARG A 16 -42.25 -14.96 16.59
CA ARG A 16 -42.48 -15.33 15.16
C ARG A 16 -43.93 -15.18 14.68
N THR A 17 -44.90 -15.04 15.59
CA THR A 17 -46.32 -14.91 15.26
C THR A 17 -46.77 -13.48 15.00
N THR A 18 -45.92 -12.47 15.27
CA THR A 18 -46.27 -11.08 14.97
C THR A 18 -45.93 -10.79 13.51
N PHE A 19 -46.97 -10.82 12.68
CA PHE A 19 -46.88 -10.40 11.28
C PHE A 19 -47.13 -8.89 11.21
N ILE A 20 -46.28 -8.17 10.48
CA ILE A 20 -46.44 -6.73 10.28
C ILE A 20 -47.46 -6.52 9.18
N ASP A 21 -48.61 -5.92 9.48
CA ASP A 21 -49.62 -5.66 8.44
C ASP A 21 -49.20 -4.45 7.59
N GLY A 22 -48.78 -4.70 6.35
CA GLY A 22 -48.38 -3.66 5.40
C GLY A 22 -49.49 -2.65 5.09
N THR A 23 -50.77 -3.01 5.30
CA THR A 23 -51.90 -2.08 5.09
C THR A 23 -51.95 -0.98 6.15
N HIS A 24 -51.63 -1.30 7.41
CA HIS A 24 -51.55 -0.32 8.49
C HIS A 24 -50.39 0.67 8.28
N ILE A 25 -49.24 0.17 7.84
CA ILE A 25 -48.09 1.02 7.50
C ILE A 25 -48.43 1.98 6.36
N TYR A 26 -49.08 1.48 5.32
CA TYR A 26 -49.51 2.32 4.20
C TYR A 26 -50.49 3.40 4.66
N ASN A 27 -51.52 3.02 5.42
CA ASN A 27 -52.58 3.95 5.83
C ASN A 27 -52.12 4.98 6.88
N GLU A 28 -51.20 4.64 7.79
CA GLU A 28 -50.79 5.54 8.86
C GLU A 28 -49.52 6.35 8.56
N ILE A 29 -48.62 5.84 7.73
CA ILE A 29 -47.33 6.49 7.47
C ILE A 29 -47.31 7.07 6.05
N LEU A 30 -47.60 6.24 5.04
CA LEU A 30 -47.44 6.64 3.64
C LEU A 30 -48.53 7.62 3.18
N VAL A 31 -49.78 7.46 3.62
CA VAL A 31 -50.87 8.41 3.33
C VAL A 31 -50.62 9.80 3.92
N HIS A 32 -49.95 9.87 5.07
CA HIS A 32 -49.70 11.13 5.79
C HIS A 32 -48.36 11.79 5.42
N MET A 33 -47.50 11.12 4.63
CA MET A 33 -46.19 11.61 4.21
C MET A 33 -46.07 11.60 2.67
N PRO A 34 -46.78 12.49 1.95
CA PRO A 34 -46.84 12.48 0.49
C PRO A 34 -45.51 12.86 -0.20
N ARG A 35 -44.51 13.34 0.56
CA ARG A 35 -43.16 13.68 0.08
C ARG A 35 -42.11 12.61 0.43
N LEU A 36 -42.52 11.46 0.96
CA LEU A 36 -41.60 10.40 1.34
C LEU A 36 -41.06 9.70 0.08
N HIS A 37 -39.80 9.93 -0.23
CA HIS A 37 -39.10 9.35 -1.38
C HIS A 37 -38.36 8.05 -1.00
N MET A 38 -37.94 7.93 0.27
CA MET A 38 -37.26 6.74 0.80
C MET A 38 -37.95 6.24 2.07
N PHE A 39 -38.36 4.96 2.04
CA PHE A 39 -38.94 4.29 3.20
C PHE A 39 -38.18 2.98 3.47
N ASN A 40 -37.28 3.03 4.45
CA ASN A 40 -36.44 1.90 4.83
C ASN A 40 -37.09 1.14 5.98
N PHE A 41 -37.03 -0.19 5.88
CA PHE A 41 -37.43 -1.09 6.95
C PHE A 41 -36.21 -1.87 7.41
N CYS A 42 -36.03 -1.99 8.71
CA CYS A 42 -35.03 -2.84 9.32
C CYS A 42 -35.74 -3.68 10.38
N ILE A 43 -36.14 -4.89 9.99
CA ILE A 43 -36.67 -5.85 10.95
C ILE A 43 -35.48 -6.51 11.64
N SER A 44 -35.51 -6.68 12.95
CA SER A 44 -34.61 -7.57 13.67
C SER A 44 -35.44 -8.57 14.47
N THR A 45 -35.02 -9.82 14.52
CA THR A 45 -35.65 -10.85 15.35
C THR A 45 -34.67 -11.31 16.40
N ASP A 46 -35.01 -11.17 17.69
CA ASP A 46 -34.23 -11.78 18.77
C ASP A 46 -34.63 -13.27 18.86
N THR A 47 -33.99 -14.12 18.07
CA THR A 47 -34.12 -15.57 18.26
C THR A 47 -32.75 -16.15 18.57
N THR A 48 -32.57 -16.62 19.80
CA THR A 48 -31.43 -17.48 20.18
C THR A 48 -31.46 -18.72 19.29
N LEU A 49 -30.43 -18.92 18.46
CA LEU A 49 -30.35 -20.08 17.57
C LEU A 49 -30.10 -21.36 18.37
N ASP A 50 -31.15 -22.14 18.59
CA ASP A 50 -31.01 -23.58 18.50
C ASP A 50 -31.13 -23.98 17.02
N HIS A 51 -30.20 -24.83 16.56
CA HIS A 51 -29.89 -25.20 15.16
C HIS A 51 -31.03 -25.85 14.33
N LEU A 52 -32.31 -25.63 14.63
CA LEU A 52 -33.43 -26.35 14.04
C LEU A 52 -34.61 -25.48 13.59
N VAL A 53 -34.48 -24.15 13.47
CA VAL A 53 -35.64 -23.30 13.17
C VAL A 53 -35.49 -22.55 11.85
N ASP A 54 -36.35 -22.91 10.89
CA ASP A 54 -36.49 -22.30 9.55
C ASP A 54 -36.30 -20.78 9.56
N HIS A 55 -35.43 -20.31 8.67
CA HIS A 55 -35.13 -18.90 8.44
C HIS A 55 -36.33 -18.19 7.80
N LEU A 56 -36.55 -16.93 8.15
CA LEU A 56 -37.65 -16.10 7.63
C LEU A 56 -37.46 -15.87 6.11
N SER A 57 -38.23 -16.54 5.26
CA SER A 57 -37.91 -16.64 3.83
C SER A 57 -38.29 -15.39 3.04
N LYS A 58 -37.64 -15.17 1.89
CA LYS A 58 -37.99 -14.09 0.93
C LYS A 58 -39.48 -14.12 0.54
N ASN A 59 -40.07 -15.32 0.47
CA ASN A 59 -41.47 -15.52 0.11
C ASN A 59 -42.41 -15.08 1.24
N ASP A 60 -42.03 -15.25 2.50
CA ASP A 60 -42.85 -14.84 3.65
C ASP A 60 -42.95 -13.31 3.73
N ILE A 61 -41.85 -12.60 3.45
CA ILE A 61 -41.80 -11.14 3.44
C ILE A 61 -42.54 -10.55 2.23
N GLN A 62 -42.39 -11.16 1.03
CA GLN A 62 -43.15 -10.71 -0.14
C GLN A 62 -44.66 -10.84 0.09
N ARG A 63 -45.12 -11.91 0.76
CA ARG A 63 -46.53 -12.05 1.15
C ARG A 63 -46.99 -10.93 2.08
N THR A 64 -46.14 -10.45 2.99
CA THR A 64 -46.43 -9.32 3.90
C THR A 64 -46.66 -8.01 3.17
N LEU A 65 -45.92 -7.77 2.08
CA LEU A 65 -45.85 -6.47 1.40
C LEU A 65 -46.75 -6.39 0.16
N ASN A 66 -47.33 -7.50 -0.29
CA ASN A 66 -48.24 -7.57 -1.43
C ASN A 66 -49.44 -6.60 -1.37
N ASN A 67 -49.80 -6.11 -0.18
CA ASN A 67 -50.92 -5.19 0.02
C ASN A 67 -50.56 -3.71 -0.12
N ILE A 68 -49.28 -3.36 -0.34
CA ILE A 68 -48.84 -1.98 -0.51
C ILE A 68 -48.88 -1.59 -1.99
N LYS A 69 -49.65 -0.54 -2.33
CA LYS A 69 -49.89 -0.06 -3.70
C LYS A 69 -48.71 0.72 -4.33
N TYR A 70 -47.48 0.22 -4.23
CA TYR A 70 -46.36 0.77 -5.02
C TYR A 70 -45.95 -0.22 -6.12
N GLN A 71 -45.55 0.31 -7.27
CA GLN A 71 -44.98 -0.43 -8.40
C GLN A 71 -43.78 -1.28 -7.91
N GLU A 72 -43.77 -2.56 -8.27
CA GLU A 72 -42.72 -3.57 -8.03
C GLU A 72 -41.78 -3.28 -6.84
N MET A 73 -42.15 -3.74 -5.64
CA MET A 73 -41.24 -3.74 -4.49
C MET A 73 -40.25 -4.91 -4.56
N ASN A 74 -38.99 -4.63 -4.24
CA ASN A 74 -37.96 -5.66 -4.12
C ASN A 74 -37.37 -5.67 -2.70
N CYS A 75 -36.90 -6.82 -2.23
CA CYS A 75 -36.36 -6.95 -0.89
C CYS A 75 -35.04 -7.73 -0.86
N ILE A 76 -34.13 -7.30 0.01
CA ILE A 76 -32.91 -8.02 0.36
C ILE A 76 -33.03 -8.44 1.82
N VAL A 77 -32.92 -9.74 2.07
CA VAL A 77 -32.91 -10.30 3.42
C VAL A 77 -31.48 -10.74 3.71
N ASN A 78 -30.90 -10.16 4.76
CA ASN A 78 -29.62 -10.60 5.29
C ASN A 78 -29.84 -11.36 6.59
N TYR A 79 -29.11 -12.46 6.76
CA TYR A 79 -29.13 -13.28 7.97
C TYR A 79 -27.77 -13.15 8.68
N GLY A 80 -27.75 -12.47 9.83
CA GLY A 80 -26.62 -12.48 10.76
C GLY A 80 -26.71 -13.62 11.78
N TYR A 81 -25.73 -13.72 12.69
CA TYR A 81 -25.68 -14.77 13.73
C TYR A 81 -26.84 -14.77 14.72
N SER A 82 -27.62 -13.69 14.85
CA SER A 82 -28.76 -13.65 15.78
C SER A 82 -29.91 -12.79 15.30
N THR A 83 -29.76 -12.15 14.14
CA THR A 83 -30.71 -11.17 13.61
C THR A 83 -30.86 -11.36 12.10
N ALA A 84 -32.08 -11.27 11.58
CA ALA A 84 -32.33 -11.20 10.15
C ALA A 84 -32.78 -9.78 9.81
N ILE A 85 -32.03 -9.07 8.95
CA ILE A 85 -32.32 -7.70 8.51
C ILE A 85 -32.92 -7.75 7.11
N CYS A 86 -34.14 -7.26 6.95
CA CYS A 86 -34.79 -7.15 5.64
C CYS A 86 -34.86 -5.71 5.17
N TYR A 87 -34.15 -5.39 4.09
CA TYR A 87 -34.24 -4.11 3.37
C TYR A 87 -35.31 -4.21 2.28
N ILE A 88 -36.30 -3.31 2.31
CA ILE A 88 -37.36 -3.22 1.30
C ILE A 88 -37.11 -1.97 0.47
N PHE A 89 -37.25 -2.10 -0.84
CA PHE A 89 -36.97 -1.04 -1.80
C PHE A 89 -38.14 -0.85 -2.77
N SER A 90 -38.47 0.40 -3.08
CA SER A 90 -39.36 0.79 -4.17
C SER A 90 -38.56 1.06 -5.45
N LEU A 91 -39.06 0.58 -6.60
CA LEU A 91 -38.46 0.86 -7.91
C LEU A 91 -39.03 2.16 -8.52
N PRO A 92 -38.22 2.95 -9.26
CA PRO A 92 -36.76 2.87 -9.36
C PRO A 92 -36.09 3.39 -8.08
N PHE A 93 -35.07 2.67 -7.60
CA PHE A 93 -34.33 2.98 -6.36
C PHE A 93 -33.94 4.47 -6.31
N MET A 94 -34.50 5.28 -5.41
CA MET A 94 -34.25 6.74 -5.40
C MET A 94 -33.08 7.17 -4.51
N PHE A 95 -32.40 6.25 -3.85
CA PHE A 95 -31.33 6.55 -2.88
C PHE A 95 -29.94 6.56 -3.51
N GLU A 96 -29.10 7.46 -3.04
CA GLU A 96 -27.69 7.54 -3.41
C GLU A 96 -26.77 6.73 -2.47
N ASP A 97 -27.23 6.49 -1.23
CA ASP A 97 -26.47 5.84 -0.16
C ASP A 97 -27.03 4.46 0.16
N LEU A 98 -26.16 3.44 0.20
CA LEU A 98 -26.53 2.10 0.65
C LEU A 98 -25.51 1.56 1.65
N THR A 99 -26.01 1.13 2.82
CA THR A 99 -25.25 0.27 3.73
C THR A 99 -25.78 -1.15 3.62
N TYR A 100 -24.95 -2.05 3.11
CA TYR A 100 -25.24 -3.46 2.92
C TYR A 100 -24.43 -4.30 3.91
N ILE A 101 -25.08 -5.32 4.47
CA ILE A 101 -24.43 -6.28 5.36
C ILE A 101 -24.51 -7.65 4.66
N GLY A 102 -23.38 -8.34 4.53
CA GLY A 102 -23.26 -9.65 3.87
C GLY A 102 -22.40 -9.65 2.60
N ASN A 103 -22.30 -10.82 1.97
CA ASN A 103 -21.44 -11.12 0.82
C ASN A 103 -22.19 -11.52 -0.46
N THR A 104 -23.52 -11.50 -0.46
CA THR A 104 -24.35 -11.98 -1.58
C THR A 104 -25.08 -10.82 -2.25
N PHE A 105 -24.56 -10.36 -3.38
CA PHE A 105 -25.25 -9.33 -4.15
C PHE A 105 -26.44 -9.93 -4.90
N PRO A 106 -27.62 -9.31 -4.81
CA PRO A 106 -28.75 -9.72 -5.63
C PRO A 106 -28.44 -9.43 -7.10
N SER A 107 -29.01 -10.21 -8.02
CA SER A 107 -28.93 -9.99 -9.48
C SER A 107 -29.66 -8.72 -9.96
N ILE A 108 -29.83 -7.74 -9.07
CA ILE A 108 -30.52 -6.48 -9.25
C ILE A 108 -29.47 -5.39 -9.46
N VAL A 109 -29.76 -4.45 -10.35
CA VAL A 109 -28.90 -3.30 -10.65
C VAL A 109 -29.44 -2.05 -9.94
N PHE A 110 -28.59 -1.42 -9.14
CA PHE A 110 -28.85 -0.19 -8.41
C PHE A 110 -28.30 1.01 -9.17
N ASN A 111 -29.12 1.56 -10.07
CA ASN A 111 -28.68 2.62 -10.99
C ASN A 111 -28.44 3.99 -10.35
N ASN A 112 -28.95 4.25 -9.15
CA ASN A 112 -28.82 5.57 -8.50
C ASN A 112 -27.86 5.58 -7.30
N VAL A 113 -27.38 4.42 -6.86
CA VAL A 113 -26.48 4.32 -5.71
C VAL A 113 -25.08 4.77 -6.11
N LYS A 114 -24.60 5.82 -5.46
CA LYS A 114 -23.26 6.39 -5.64
C LYS A 114 -22.33 6.00 -4.50
N ARG A 115 -22.85 5.73 -3.30
CA ARG A 115 -22.05 5.45 -2.10
C ARG A 115 -22.50 4.12 -1.50
N LEU A 116 -21.57 3.16 -1.43
CA LEU A 116 -21.82 1.81 -0.92
C LEU A 116 -20.89 1.50 0.25
N THR A 117 -21.47 1.13 1.39
CA THR A 117 -20.73 0.54 2.52
C THR A 117 -21.14 -0.91 2.70
N VAL A 118 -20.20 -1.84 2.57
CA VAL A 118 -20.40 -3.27 2.79
C VAL A 118 -19.71 -3.71 4.07
N LYS A 119 -20.45 -4.43 4.92
CA LYS A 119 -19.94 -5.00 6.18
C LYS A 119 -20.19 -6.50 6.24
N ASP A 120 -19.19 -7.28 6.59
CA ASP A 120 -19.36 -8.73 6.79
C ASP A 120 -18.60 -9.21 8.04
N GLU A 121 -19.07 -10.28 8.65
CA GLU A 121 -18.43 -10.96 9.79
C GLU A 121 -17.46 -12.05 9.31
N ILE A 122 -17.51 -12.42 8.03
CA ILE A 122 -16.70 -13.46 7.37
C ILE A 122 -15.87 -12.82 6.25
N SER A 123 -14.80 -13.49 5.81
CA SER A 123 -14.08 -13.12 4.58
C SER A 123 -15.00 -13.16 3.35
N PHE A 124 -14.91 -12.14 2.50
CA PHE A 124 -15.52 -12.17 1.18
C PHE A 124 -14.91 -13.28 0.30
N LYS A 125 -15.40 -13.44 -0.94
CA LYS A 125 -14.83 -14.31 -1.98
C LYS A 125 -14.17 -13.46 -3.06
N HIS A 126 -13.27 -14.02 -3.88
CA HIS A 126 -12.62 -13.27 -4.99
C HIS A 126 -13.62 -12.58 -5.94
N ASP A 127 -14.74 -13.22 -6.27
CA ASP A 127 -15.77 -12.68 -7.17
C ASP A 127 -16.60 -11.54 -6.57
N PHE A 128 -16.40 -11.22 -5.28
CA PHE A 128 -17.16 -10.21 -4.56
C PHE A 128 -17.16 -8.85 -5.27
N PHE A 129 -15.99 -8.38 -5.72
CA PHE A 129 -15.88 -7.11 -6.42
C PHE A 129 -16.45 -7.13 -7.84
N ASN A 130 -16.54 -8.30 -8.47
CA ASN A 130 -17.23 -8.43 -9.75
C ASN A 130 -18.75 -8.27 -9.54
N GLY A 131 -19.28 -8.87 -8.48
CA GLY A 131 -20.68 -8.69 -8.07
C GLY A 131 -21.04 -7.23 -7.81
N ILE A 132 -20.19 -6.50 -7.06
CA ILE A 132 -20.40 -5.06 -6.83
C ILE A 132 -20.39 -4.28 -8.14
N ALA A 133 -19.40 -4.51 -9.01
CA ALA A 133 -19.30 -3.78 -10.27
C ALA A 133 -20.52 -3.98 -11.18
N LEU A 134 -21.11 -5.18 -11.16
CA LEU A 134 -22.33 -5.49 -11.93
C LEU A 134 -23.60 -4.89 -11.32
N SER A 135 -23.70 -4.89 -9.99
CA SER A 135 -24.87 -4.36 -9.28
C SER A 135 -24.88 -2.85 -9.14
N PHE A 136 -23.72 -2.17 -9.17
CA PHE A 136 -23.58 -0.73 -8.88
C PHE A 136 -22.77 0.00 -9.97
N PRO A 137 -23.37 0.25 -11.15
CA PRO A 137 -22.64 0.80 -12.30
C PRO A 137 -22.20 2.27 -12.15
N LEU A 138 -22.90 3.06 -11.33
CA LEU A 138 -22.62 4.48 -11.09
C LEU A 138 -21.92 4.76 -9.75
N LEU A 139 -21.23 3.75 -9.20
CA LEU A 139 -20.61 3.86 -7.88
C LEU A 139 -19.43 4.84 -7.88
N GLU A 140 -19.48 5.83 -6.98
CA GLU A 140 -18.46 6.86 -6.74
C GLU A 140 -17.63 6.57 -5.48
N GLU A 141 -18.23 6.01 -4.44
CA GLU A 141 -17.55 5.65 -3.19
C GLU A 141 -17.86 4.22 -2.76
N LEU A 142 -16.80 3.45 -2.46
CA LEU A 142 -16.90 2.09 -1.95
C LEU A 142 -16.16 1.95 -0.63
N CYS A 143 -16.86 1.48 0.40
CA CYS A 143 -16.30 1.17 1.71
C CYS A 143 -16.55 -0.30 2.03
N VAL A 144 -15.50 -1.07 2.26
CA VAL A 144 -15.57 -2.50 2.58
C VAL A 144 -14.93 -2.73 3.94
N ILE A 145 -15.68 -3.37 4.83
CA ILE A 145 -15.31 -3.55 6.23
C ILE A 145 -15.58 -5.01 6.64
N ASN A 146 -14.56 -5.71 7.12
CA ASN A 146 -14.79 -6.97 7.86
C ASN A 146 -14.81 -6.69 9.35
N ILE A 147 -15.85 -7.13 10.05
CA ILE A 147 -16.08 -6.85 11.48
C ILE A 147 -15.01 -7.53 12.36
N LYS A 148 -14.38 -8.61 11.87
CA LYS A 148 -13.29 -9.31 12.55
C LYS A 148 -11.97 -9.12 11.79
N PRO A 149 -10.85 -8.80 12.49
CA PRO A 149 -9.53 -8.78 11.88
C PRO A 149 -9.15 -10.20 11.44
N GLN A 150 -8.63 -10.31 10.21
CA GLN A 150 -8.28 -11.60 9.60
C GLN A 150 -6.78 -11.89 9.75
N SER A 151 -6.44 -13.16 10.01
CA SER A 151 -5.05 -13.60 10.18
C SER A 151 -4.26 -13.53 8.87
N LEU A 152 -3.02 -13.08 8.97
CA LEU A 152 -2.07 -12.79 7.87
C LEU A 152 -1.60 -14.01 7.04
N ILE A 153 -1.96 -15.24 7.43
CA ILE A 153 -1.31 -16.48 6.95
C ILE A 153 -2.30 -17.65 6.84
N SER A 154 -3.45 -17.46 6.18
CA SER A 154 -4.19 -18.62 5.65
C SER A 154 -4.06 -18.57 4.15
N ASP A 155 -3.26 -19.48 3.60
CA ASP A 155 -3.07 -19.82 2.19
C ASP A 155 -3.47 -18.72 1.20
N LYS A 156 -2.46 -18.07 0.57
CA LYS A 156 -2.68 -17.35 -0.70
C LYS A 156 -3.71 -18.14 -1.50
N TRP A 157 -4.87 -17.55 -1.78
CA TRP A 157 -5.90 -18.26 -2.52
C TRP A 157 -5.26 -18.81 -3.79
N ASN A 158 -5.11 -20.15 -3.83
CA ASN A 158 -4.35 -20.83 -4.86
C ASN A 158 -5.04 -20.56 -6.20
N SER A 159 -4.37 -19.78 -7.04
CA SER A 159 -4.79 -19.34 -8.37
C SER A 159 -4.75 -20.48 -9.40
N ASN A 160 -5.37 -21.62 -9.08
CA ASN A 160 -5.67 -22.66 -10.06
C ASN A 160 -7.04 -22.49 -10.71
N ASP A 161 -7.87 -21.55 -10.24
CA ASP A 161 -9.11 -21.16 -10.92
C ASP A 161 -8.81 -20.13 -12.01
N ASN A 162 -8.18 -20.62 -13.08
CA ASN A 162 -8.08 -19.96 -14.39
C ASN A 162 -9.45 -19.90 -15.11
N GLN A 163 -10.55 -19.77 -14.37
CA GLN A 163 -11.90 -19.65 -14.92
C GLN A 163 -12.36 -18.20 -14.86
N LEU A 164 -12.25 -17.53 -16.02
CA LEU A 164 -13.21 -16.49 -16.46
C LEU A 164 -13.49 -15.32 -15.50
N TYR A 165 -12.50 -14.79 -14.78
CA TYR A 165 -12.68 -13.49 -14.13
C TYR A 165 -12.87 -12.41 -15.21
N SER A 166 -14.11 -11.89 -15.32
CA SER A 166 -14.45 -10.75 -16.15
C SER A 166 -13.65 -9.52 -15.69
N ILE A 167 -13.27 -8.68 -16.65
CA ILE A 167 -12.57 -7.42 -16.36
C ILE A 167 -13.44 -6.61 -15.40
N ILE A 168 -12.93 -6.35 -14.19
CA ILE A 168 -13.63 -5.57 -13.18
C ILE A 168 -13.41 -4.10 -13.50
N LYS A 169 -14.50 -3.39 -13.81
CA LYS A 169 -14.46 -1.98 -14.18
C LYS A 169 -15.31 -1.15 -13.23
N TYR A 170 -14.68 -0.18 -12.59
CA TYR A 170 -15.37 0.84 -11.81
C TYR A 170 -15.16 2.21 -12.47
N PRO A 171 -15.98 2.58 -13.47
CA PRO A 171 -15.73 3.76 -14.29
C PRO A 171 -15.80 5.08 -13.51
N TYR A 172 -16.62 5.15 -12.46
CA TYR A 172 -16.87 6.37 -11.70
C TYR A 172 -16.33 6.36 -10.28
N LEU A 173 -15.64 5.31 -9.85
CA LEU A 173 -15.17 5.20 -8.47
C LEU A 173 -14.04 6.19 -8.19
N ILE A 174 -14.28 7.08 -7.23
CA ILE A 174 -13.39 8.16 -6.80
C ILE A 174 -12.68 7.79 -5.49
N SER A 175 -13.41 7.14 -4.57
CA SER A 175 -12.92 6.79 -3.23
C SER A 175 -13.11 5.31 -2.91
N LEU A 176 -12.04 4.64 -2.48
CA LEU A 176 -12.05 3.24 -2.05
C LEU A 176 -11.50 3.13 -0.63
N ARG A 177 -12.29 2.58 0.29
CA ARG A 177 -11.89 2.30 1.67
C ARG A 177 -11.94 0.80 1.95
N LEU A 178 -10.79 0.23 2.28
CA LEU A 178 -10.61 -1.17 2.63
C LEU A 178 -10.17 -1.26 4.10
N VAL A 179 -11.12 -1.57 4.98
CA VAL A 179 -10.91 -1.59 6.44
C VAL A 179 -10.99 -3.03 6.92
N THR A 180 -9.98 -3.46 7.70
CA THR A 180 -9.94 -4.80 8.33
C THR A 180 -10.13 -5.98 7.35
N VAL A 181 -9.85 -5.78 6.06
CA VAL A 181 -10.00 -6.79 4.99
C VAL A 181 -8.75 -7.69 4.83
N HIS A 182 -8.93 -8.84 4.16
CA HIS A 182 -7.83 -9.73 3.74
C HIS A 182 -6.86 -9.01 2.78
N ILE A 183 -5.62 -9.50 2.75
CA ILE A 183 -4.56 -8.93 1.92
C ILE A 183 -4.83 -9.06 0.40
N ASP A 184 -5.45 -10.16 -0.02
CA ASP A 184 -5.70 -10.45 -1.44
C ASP A 184 -6.62 -9.41 -2.10
N TYR A 185 -7.51 -8.76 -1.34
CA TYR A 185 -8.34 -7.69 -1.89
C TYR A 185 -7.52 -6.46 -2.25
N ILE A 186 -6.50 -6.15 -1.44
CA ILE A 186 -5.59 -5.04 -1.70
C ILE A 186 -4.73 -5.36 -2.91
N ASP A 187 -4.27 -6.62 -3.03
CA ASP A 187 -3.52 -7.11 -4.20
C ASP A 187 -4.34 -7.03 -5.50
N GLN A 188 -5.61 -7.44 -5.46
CA GLN A 188 -6.54 -7.38 -6.59
C GLN A 188 -6.76 -5.97 -7.15
N PHE A 189 -6.71 -4.94 -6.30
CA PHE A 189 -6.84 -3.54 -6.75
C PHE A 189 -5.52 -2.89 -7.14
N LEU A 190 -4.41 -3.26 -6.50
CA LEU A 190 -3.13 -2.58 -6.69
C LEU A 190 -2.21 -3.29 -7.69
N ASN A 191 -2.20 -4.62 -7.73
CA ASN A 191 -1.29 -5.40 -8.59
C ASN A 191 -1.99 -6.03 -9.80
N GLU A 192 -3.29 -6.34 -9.72
CA GLU A 192 -3.95 -7.11 -10.76
C GLU A 192 -4.28 -6.27 -12.01
N ARG A 193 -3.78 -6.70 -13.17
CA ARG A 193 -3.94 -6.00 -14.46
C ARG A 193 -5.39 -5.98 -15.00
N LYS A 194 -6.28 -6.80 -14.43
CA LYS A 194 -7.68 -6.96 -14.88
C LYS A 194 -8.64 -6.00 -14.18
N THR A 195 -8.18 -5.25 -13.19
CA THR A 195 -8.99 -4.28 -12.45
C THR A 195 -8.73 -2.88 -12.99
N HIS A 196 -9.77 -2.17 -13.43
CA HIS A 196 -9.63 -0.85 -14.03
C HIS A 196 -10.39 0.22 -13.24
N LEU A 197 -9.64 1.16 -12.68
CA LEU A 197 -10.11 2.24 -11.80
C LEU A 197 -9.70 3.61 -12.38
N PRO A 198 -10.38 4.14 -13.42
CA PRO A 198 -9.91 5.31 -14.14
C PRO A 198 -9.92 6.60 -13.31
N CYS A 199 -10.85 6.68 -12.35
CA CYS A 199 -11.19 7.90 -11.61
C CYS A 199 -10.77 7.85 -10.13
N LEU A 200 -10.11 6.78 -9.69
CA LEU A 200 -9.76 6.59 -8.29
C LEU A 200 -8.71 7.63 -7.87
N THR A 201 -9.09 8.51 -6.95
CA THR A 201 -8.21 9.53 -6.39
C THR A 201 -7.90 9.31 -4.91
N GLU A 202 -8.74 8.58 -4.18
CA GLU A 202 -8.56 8.36 -2.75
C GLU A 202 -8.59 6.86 -2.43
N LEU A 203 -7.57 6.39 -1.72
CA LEU A 203 -7.46 5.01 -1.27
C LEU A 203 -7.16 4.97 0.23
N THR A 204 -7.92 4.19 1.00
CA THR A 204 -7.70 3.98 2.43
C THR A 204 -7.47 2.52 2.72
N VAL A 205 -6.30 2.17 3.26
CA VAL A 205 -5.87 0.79 3.51
C VAL A 205 -5.12 0.70 4.84
N ASN A 206 -5.17 -0.46 5.50
CA ASN A 206 -4.37 -0.73 6.69
C ASN A 206 -2.87 -0.79 6.36
N TYR A 207 -2.05 -0.15 7.19
CA TYR A 207 -0.58 -0.08 7.05
C TYR A 207 0.10 -1.43 6.84
N ASN A 208 -0.17 -2.40 7.72
CA ASN A 208 0.53 -3.69 7.71
C ASN A 208 0.22 -4.47 6.43
N ASN A 209 -1.03 -4.40 5.97
CA ASN A 209 -1.44 -5.10 4.76
C ASN A 209 -0.85 -4.44 3.50
N LEU A 210 -0.77 -3.10 3.49
CA LEU A 210 -0.16 -2.37 2.39
C LEU A 210 1.34 -2.72 2.25
N LEU A 211 2.08 -2.80 3.35
CA LEU A 211 3.51 -3.13 3.35
C LEU A 211 3.80 -4.48 2.69
N ILE A 212 2.96 -5.48 2.95
CA ILE A 212 3.14 -6.84 2.43
C ILE A 212 2.80 -6.89 0.92
N VAL A 213 1.73 -6.22 0.48
CA VAL A 213 1.37 -6.16 -0.96
C VAL A 213 2.41 -5.38 -1.77
N THR A 214 3.05 -4.38 -1.15
CA THR A 214 4.05 -3.53 -1.81
C THR A 214 5.45 -4.14 -1.89
N GLU A 215 5.73 -5.29 -1.26
CA GLU A 215 7.03 -5.97 -1.35
C GLU A 215 7.44 -6.22 -2.82
N ASN A 216 6.47 -6.61 -3.66
CA ASN A 216 6.66 -6.93 -5.08
C ASN A 216 6.38 -5.76 -6.03
N PHE A 217 6.13 -4.55 -5.53
CA PHE A 217 5.85 -3.41 -6.41
C PHE A 217 7.08 -3.02 -7.22
N THR A 218 6.92 -2.97 -8.53
CA THR A 218 7.87 -2.34 -9.45
C THR A 218 7.44 -0.91 -9.75
N ARG A 219 8.37 -0.07 -10.21
CA ARG A 219 8.08 1.32 -10.63
C ARG A 219 6.98 1.40 -11.71
N ASP A 220 6.87 0.36 -12.54
CA ASP A 220 5.85 0.26 -13.59
C ASP A 220 4.48 -0.12 -13.02
N THR A 221 4.43 -1.03 -12.03
CA THR A 221 3.17 -1.40 -11.34
C THR A 221 2.55 -0.19 -10.63
N ILE A 222 3.38 0.60 -9.95
CA ILE A 222 2.95 1.84 -9.27
C ILE A 222 2.46 2.87 -10.28
N ARG A 223 3.12 2.99 -11.44
CA ARG A 223 2.74 3.92 -12.50
C ARG A 223 1.41 3.58 -13.17
N LEU A 224 1.09 2.31 -13.32
CA LEU A 224 -0.13 1.87 -14.00
C LEU A 224 -1.37 2.01 -13.11
N ASN A 225 -1.29 1.54 -11.86
CA ASN A 225 -2.47 1.43 -10.99
C ASN A 225 -2.54 2.53 -9.93
N CYS A 226 -1.40 2.98 -9.41
CA CYS A 226 -1.36 3.93 -8.30
C CYS A 226 -1.14 5.39 -8.73
N MET A 227 -0.70 5.69 -9.96
CA MET A 227 -0.35 7.06 -10.39
C MET A 227 -1.51 8.07 -10.29
N LYS A 228 -2.76 7.60 -10.29
CA LYS A 228 -3.96 8.44 -10.22
C LYS A 228 -4.47 8.67 -8.81
N ILE A 229 -4.10 7.82 -7.85
CA ILE A 229 -4.45 8.00 -6.44
C ILE A 229 -3.72 9.27 -5.99
N LYS A 230 -4.43 10.29 -5.51
CA LYS A 230 -3.84 11.55 -5.04
C LYS A 230 -3.60 11.53 -3.54
N LYS A 231 -4.40 10.73 -2.82
CA LYS A 231 -4.44 10.65 -1.37
C LYS A 231 -4.51 9.19 -0.94
N LEU A 232 -3.51 8.75 -0.20
CA LEU A 232 -3.43 7.45 0.42
C LEU A 232 -3.57 7.64 1.94
N ASN A 233 -4.66 7.14 2.52
CA ASN A 233 -4.83 7.15 3.97
C ASN A 233 -4.33 5.80 4.52
N VAL A 234 -3.27 5.84 5.33
CA VAL A 234 -2.66 4.67 5.93
C VAL A 234 -2.79 4.77 7.44
N GLY A 235 -3.83 4.14 8.00
CA GLY A 235 -4.20 4.33 9.40
C GLY A 235 -4.59 5.78 9.70
N GLU A 236 -3.87 6.43 10.62
CA GLU A 236 -4.09 7.84 10.99
C GLU A 236 -3.30 8.84 10.12
N ARG A 237 -2.45 8.36 9.20
CA ARG A 237 -1.60 9.21 8.34
C ARG A 237 -2.20 9.38 6.96
N ILE A 238 -2.05 10.58 6.41
CA ILE A 238 -2.45 10.93 5.04
C ILE A 238 -1.17 11.15 4.24
N GLU A 239 -0.94 10.31 3.23
CA GLU A 239 0.25 10.33 2.39
C GLU A 239 -0.12 10.56 0.91
N HIS A 240 0.81 11.05 0.11
CA HIS A 240 0.62 11.19 -1.34
C HIS A 240 1.31 10.05 -2.10
N THR A 241 0.77 9.69 -3.27
CA THR A 241 1.31 8.59 -4.11
C THR A 241 2.70 8.78 -4.65
N LYS A 242 3.18 10.03 -4.73
CA LYS A 242 4.59 10.29 -5.05
C LYS A 242 5.51 9.76 -3.95
N ASP A 243 4.99 9.60 -2.73
CA ASP A 243 5.71 9.17 -1.54
C ASP A 243 5.59 7.66 -1.28
N LEU A 244 4.71 6.96 -1.99
CA LEU A 244 4.54 5.49 -1.89
C LEU A 244 5.82 4.73 -2.28
N TYR A 245 6.63 5.27 -3.21
CA TYR A 245 7.95 4.71 -3.55
C TYR A 245 9.01 5.12 -2.50
N VAL A 246 8.91 6.35 -2.01
CA VAL A 246 9.79 6.93 -0.99
C VAL A 246 9.66 6.16 0.34
N PHE A 247 8.48 5.59 0.61
CA PHE A 247 8.18 4.78 1.78
C PHE A 247 9.01 3.48 1.88
N LYS A 248 9.52 2.95 0.76
CA LYS A 248 10.34 1.72 0.73
C LYS A 248 11.80 1.98 1.12
N MET A 249 12.26 3.22 1.05
CA MET A 249 13.66 3.54 1.32
C MET A 249 13.85 3.78 2.80
N GLN A 250 14.61 2.88 3.43
CA GLN A 250 15.13 3.09 4.77
C GLN A 250 15.79 4.47 4.81
N ARG A 251 15.42 5.29 5.79
CA ARG A 251 16.04 6.60 5.93
C ARG A 251 17.33 6.45 6.73
N GLY A 252 18.28 7.28 6.39
CA GLY A 252 19.55 7.37 7.06
C GLY A 252 19.96 8.81 7.15
N THR A 253 20.75 9.12 8.15
CA THR A 253 21.21 10.47 8.40
C THR A 253 22.72 10.45 8.56
N LEU A 254 23.38 11.35 7.86
CA LEU A 254 24.77 11.68 8.13
C LEU A 254 24.82 12.75 9.21
N ILE A 255 25.54 12.49 10.30
CA ILE A 255 25.94 13.51 11.27
C ILE A 255 27.42 13.79 11.10
N LEU A 256 27.78 15.07 11.00
CA LEU A 256 29.17 15.53 11.06
C LEU A 256 29.58 15.90 12.49
N GLU A 257 30.87 16.00 12.75
CA GLU A 257 31.44 16.37 14.06
C GLU A 257 30.96 17.73 14.61
N ASP A 258 30.52 18.62 13.73
CA ASP A 258 29.95 19.93 14.08
C ASP A 258 28.44 19.89 14.37
N ASP A 259 27.90 18.69 14.63
CA ASP A 259 26.49 18.37 14.87
C ASP A 259 25.55 18.61 13.68
N SER A 260 26.07 18.94 12.50
CA SER A 260 25.21 19.09 11.33
C SER A 260 24.68 17.75 10.81
N LYS A 261 23.39 17.75 10.48
CA LYS A 261 22.64 16.56 10.09
C LYS A 261 22.15 16.67 8.67
N PHE A 262 22.33 15.60 7.90
CA PHE A 262 21.87 15.47 6.54
C PHE A 262 21.05 14.20 6.42
N ASP A 263 19.73 14.37 6.44
CA ASP A 263 18.79 13.28 6.23
C ASP A 263 18.73 12.92 4.75
N GLY A 264 18.62 11.63 4.46
CA GLY A 264 18.49 11.13 3.11
C GLY A 264 17.92 9.72 3.04
N PHE A 265 17.89 9.21 1.82
CA PHE A 265 17.43 7.86 1.54
C PHE A 265 18.61 6.91 1.41
N VAL A 266 18.52 5.78 2.10
CA VAL A 266 19.59 4.79 2.10
C VAL A 266 19.46 3.93 0.85
N PHE A 267 20.56 3.78 0.12
CA PHE A 267 20.72 2.85 -0.98
C PHE A 267 21.99 2.04 -0.74
N GLY A 268 21.93 0.71 -0.82
CA GLY A 268 23.03 -0.15 -0.36
C GLY A 268 22.75 -0.73 1.02
N ALA A 269 23.79 -1.08 1.77
CA ALA A 269 23.65 -1.82 3.02
C ALA A 269 23.04 -0.98 4.15
N SER A 270 22.18 -1.61 4.95
CA SER A 270 21.55 -1.05 6.15
C SER A 270 22.48 -1.09 7.37
N THR A 271 23.71 -0.62 7.21
CA THR A 271 24.76 -0.66 8.24
C THR A 271 25.13 0.75 8.70
N ASN A 272 25.41 0.89 10.00
CA ASN A 272 25.91 2.15 10.54
C ASN A 272 27.44 2.18 10.40
N VAL A 273 27.98 3.31 9.96
CA VAL A 273 29.43 3.47 9.74
C VAL A 273 29.91 4.82 10.23
N THR A 274 31.19 4.89 10.58
CA THR A 274 31.91 6.11 10.93
C THR A 274 33.12 6.25 10.03
N GLY A 275 33.54 7.48 9.77
CA GLY A 275 34.75 7.74 9.01
C GLY A 275 34.94 9.22 8.73
N GLU A 276 36.08 9.54 8.14
CA GLU A 276 36.33 10.88 7.62
C GLU A 276 35.49 11.11 6.36
N VAL A 277 34.72 12.19 6.34
CA VAL A 277 33.89 12.56 5.20
C VAL A 277 34.73 13.37 4.23
N VAL A 278 34.95 12.80 3.04
CA VAL A 278 35.77 13.39 1.98
C VAL A 278 34.93 13.58 0.73
N PHE A 279 35.18 14.65 -0.02
CA PHE A 279 34.49 14.87 -1.29
C PHE A 279 35.42 14.66 -2.48
N GLN A 280 34.85 14.12 -3.55
CA GLN A 280 35.56 13.92 -4.82
C GLN A 280 34.80 14.61 -5.95
N THR A 281 35.55 15.39 -6.73
CA THR A 281 35.02 16.19 -7.85
C THR A 281 35.03 15.44 -9.19
N GLY A 282 35.44 14.18 -9.18
CA GLY A 282 35.34 13.28 -10.32
C GLY A 282 33.90 13.16 -10.80
N ILE A 283 33.69 13.36 -12.10
CA ILE A 283 32.35 13.34 -12.71
C ILE A 283 31.95 11.89 -13.09
N VAL A 284 32.95 11.04 -13.33
CA VAL A 284 32.83 9.63 -13.75
C VAL A 284 33.77 8.75 -12.93
N GLY A 285 33.62 7.44 -13.03
CA GLY A 285 34.50 6.46 -12.37
C GLY A 285 34.18 6.20 -10.90
N TYR A 286 32.89 6.15 -10.53
CA TYR A 286 32.47 5.89 -9.15
C TYR A 286 32.82 4.47 -8.70
N THR A 287 32.85 3.50 -9.62
CA THR A 287 33.25 2.12 -9.34
C THR A 287 34.72 2.03 -8.96
N GLU A 288 35.57 2.65 -9.77
CA GLU A 288 37.00 2.75 -9.61
C GLU A 288 37.34 3.49 -8.31
N SER A 289 36.68 4.63 -8.08
CA SER A 289 36.84 5.43 -6.86
C SER A 289 36.44 4.66 -5.59
N LEU A 290 35.33 3.93 -5.60
CA LEU A 290 34.90 3.14 -4.44
C LEU A 290 35.90 2.00 -4.11
N THR A 291 36.60 1.50 -5.11
CA THR A 291 37.60 0.43 -4.96
C THR A 291 39.02 0.95 -4.75
N ASP A 292 39.26 2.26 -4.76
CA ASP A 292 40.58 2.83 -4.50
C ASP A 292 40.96 2.66 -3.02
N PRO A 293 42.09 1.98 -2.69
CA PRO A 293 42.55 1.79 -1.32
C PRO A 293 42.80 3.08 -0.54
N SER A 294 43.00 4.21 -1.21
CA SER A 294 43.21 5.52 -0.56
C SER A 294 41.98 5.99 0.24
N TYR A 295 40.78 5.54 -0.13
CA TYR A 295 39.54 5.84 0.59
C TYR A 295 39.25 4.86 1.74
N CYS A 296 40.22 4.03 2.13
CA CYS A 296 40.04 3.05 3.20
C CYS A 296 39.55 3.74 4.48
N GLY A 297 38.33 3.39 4.89
CA GLY A 297 37.70 3.95 6.07
C GLY A 297 36.89 5.23 5.80
N GLN A 298 37.16 5.96 4.73
CA GLN A 298 36.54 7.25 4.47
C GLN A 298 35.10 7.11 3.97
N ILE A 299 34.26 8.10 4.25
CA ILE A 299 32.91 8.24 3.70
C ILE A 299 33.02 9.16 2.49
N LEU A 300 32.81 8.59 1.30
CA LEU A 300 33.04 9.28 0.04
C LEU A 300 31.80 10.06 -0.38
N VAL A 301 31.97 11.35 -0.69
CA VAL A 301 30.92 12.22 -1.21
C VAL A 301 31.19 12.53 -2.68
N LEU A 302 30.35 11.98 -3.56
CA LEU A 302 30.47 12.23 -5.00
C LEU A 302 29.69 13.47 -5.39
N THR A 303 30.37 14.42 -6.05
CA THR A 303 29.72 15.66 -6.48
C THR A 303 28.94 15.52 -7.79
N SER A 304 29.13 14.42 -8.52
CA SER A 304 28.44 14.18 -9.79
C SER A 304 26.93 13.98 -9.55
N PRO A 305 26.04 14.61 -10.35
CA PRO A 305 24.60 14.56 -10.13
C PRO A 305 23.95 13.24 -10.56
N LEU A 306 24.66 12.39 -11.33
CA LEU A 306 24.11 11.14 -11.87
C LEU A 306 24.98 9.97 -11.43
N ILE A 307 24.74 9.45 -10.22
CA ILE A 307 25.45 8.28 -9.70
C ILE A 307 24.60 7.02 -9.87
N GLY A 308 25.21 5.93 -10.33
CA GLY A 308 24.54 4.65 -10.61
C GLY A 308 24.00 4.48 -12.03
N ASN A 309 24.08 5.52 -12.87
CA ASN A 309 23.54 5.54 -14.23
C ASN A 309 24.13 4.47 -15.17
N TYR A 310 25.41 4.10 -15.01
CA TYR A 310 26.05 3.04 -15.78
C TYR A 310 26.18 1.71 -15.02
N GLY A 311 25.56 1.57 -13.85
CA GLY A 311 25.58 0.34 -13.07
C GLY A 311 26.98 -0.02 -12.58
N VAL A 312 27.22 -1.30 -12.34
CA VAL A 312 28.52 -1.84 -11.92
C VAL A 312 28.94 -2.94 -12.92
N PRO A 313 30.18 -2.91 -13.44
CA PRO A 313 30.70 -3.95 -14.30
C PRO A 313 31.02 -5.23 -13.52
N ASP A 314 31.37 -6.31 -14.21
CA ASP A 314 31.75 -7.56 -13.54
C ASP A 314 33.05 -7.40 -12.72
N GLU A 315 32.92 -7.29 -11.40
CA GLU A 315 34.05 -7.17 -10.46
C GLU A 315 35.00 -8.39 -10.47
N LYS A 316 34.53 -9.53 -10.98
CA LYS A 316 35.32 -10.78 -11.05
C LYS A 316 36.06 -10.93 -12.37
N ALA A 317 35.84 -10.06 -13.35
CA ALA A 317 36.57 -10.12 -14.59
C ALA A 317 38.04 -9.83 -14.35
N ILE A 318 38.90 -10.72 -14.82
CA ILE A 318 40.35 -10.63 -14.68
C ILE A 318 40.96 -10.27 -16.04
N ASP A 319 42.01 -9.46 -16.03
CA ASP A 319 42.79 -9.13 -17.22
C ASP A 319 43.90 -10.17 -17.51
N ASP A 320 44.70 -9.93 -18.55
CA ASP A 320 45.78 -10.84 -18.96
C ASP A 320 46.90 -10.96 -17.89
N PHE A 321 46.95 -10.03 -16.93
CA PHE A 321 47.93 -9.97 -15.85
C PHE A 321 47.42 -10.55 -14.52
N GLY A 322 46.21 -11.11 -14.48
CA GLY A 322 45.66 -11.68 -13.26
C GLY A 322 45.08 -10.64 -12.29
N ILE A 323 44.87 -9.40 -12.73
CA ILE A 323 44.33 -8.27 -11.94
C ILE A 323 42.87 -8.04 -12.33
N GLN A 324 42.07 -7.46 -11.42
CA GLN A 324 40.71 -7.05 -11.75
C GLN A 324 40.71 -6.08 -12.95
N ARG A 325 39.88 -6.40 -13.96
CA ARG A 325 39.86 -5.67 -15.23
C ARG A 325 39.14 -4.33 -15.16
N TRP A 326 38.12 -4.22 -14.32
CA TRP A 326 37.18 -3.09 -14.31
C TRP A 326 37.14 -2.32 -12.99
N VAL A 327 37.88 -2.77 -11.97
CA VAL A 327 37.93 -2.14 -10.64
C VAL A 327 39.40 -2.02 -10.21
N GLU A 328 39.70 -1.02 -9.39
CA GLU A 328 41.08 -0.70 -9.01
C GLU A 328 41.63 -1.65 -7.93
N SER A 329 40.76 -2.37 -7.22
CA SER A 329 41.17 -3.35 -6.20
C SER A 329 40.08 -4.40 -5.93
N ASN A 330 40.39 -5.34 -5.03
CA ASN A 330 39.59 -6.54 -4.78
C ASN A 330 38.32 -6.35 -3.94
N LYS A 331 38.08 -5.16 -3.40
CA LYS A 331 36.90 -4.82 -2.59
C LYS A 331 36.62 -3.31 -2.64
N ILE A 332 35.45 -2.93 -2.12
CA ILE A 332 35.16 -1.53 -1.81
C ILE A 332 35.93 -1.15 -0.55
N TYR A 333 36.72 -0.07 -0.62
CA TYR A 333 37.51 0.44 0.50
C TYR A 333 36.82 1.61 1.21
N ALA A 334 36.00 2.38 0.50
CA ALA A 334 35.17 3.40 1.11
C ALA A 334 34.19 2.79 2.13
N SER A 335 34.12 3.38 3.31
CA SER A 335 33.19 2.94 4.38
C SER A 335 31.74 3.28 4.08
N GLY A 336 31.50 4.29 3.27
CA GLY A 336 30.15 4.73 2.92
C GLY A 336 30.18 5.65 1.71
N LEU A 337 29.03 5.79 1.06
CA LEU A 337 28.86 6.62 -0.12
C LEU A 337 27.77 7.66 0.11
N ILE A 338 28.01 8.90 -0.29
CA ILE A 338 27.01 9.96 -0.27
C ILE A 338 26.91 10.57 -1.66
N VAL A 339 25.69 10.68 -2.15
CA VAL A 339 25.39 11.19 -3.48
C VAL A 339 24.29 12.23 -3.39
N SER A 340 24.20 13.08 -4.41
CA SER A 340 23.12 14.06 -4.51
C SER A 340 21.86 13.50 -5.16
N THR A 341 22.00 12.51 -6.05
CA THR A 341 20.88 11.81 -6.67
C THR A 341 21.35 10.43 -7.11
N TYR A 342 20.72 9.38 -6.57
CA TYR A 342 20.96 8.00 -6.96
C TYR A 342 20.05 7.58 -8.12
N THR A 343 20.63 6.96 -9.14
CA THR A 343 19.89 6.36 -10.26
C THR A 343 19.86 4.84 -10.12
N GLU A 344 18.69 4.30 -9.84
CA GLU A 344 18.50 2.85 -9.66
C GLU A 344 18.55 2.06 -10.98
N GLN A 345 17.94 2.60 -12.04
CA GLN A 345 17.98 2.00 -13.37
C GLN A 345 19.27 2.37 -14.07
N TYR A 346 20.11 1.37 -14.31
CA TYR A 346 21.34 1.53 -15.06
C TYR A 346 21.17 1.10 -16.51
N ASN A 347 21.96 1.71 -17.40
CA ASN A 347 22.06 1.25 -18.78
C ASN A 347 23.46 1.52 -19.32
N HIS A 348 24.26 0.48 -19.43
CA HIS A 348 25.59 0.52 -20.03
C HIS A 348 25.98 -0.88 -20.53
N TRP A 349 26.75 -0.95 -21.61
CA TRP A 349 27.02 -2.21 -22.32
C TRP A 349 27.77 -3.27 -21.50
N ASN A 350 28.52 -2.84 -20.47
CA ASN A 350 29.28 -3.72 -19.58
C ASN A 350 28.67 -3.84 -18.17
N ALA A 351 27.50 -3.26 -17.92
CA ALA A 351 26.87 -3.29 -16.60
C ALA A 351 26.23 -4.66 -16.34
N VAL A 352 26.52 -5.25 -15.19
CA VAL A 352 26.01 -6.57 -14.78
C VAL A 352 25.06 -6.48 -13.59
N GLU A 353 25.27 -5.50 -12.70
CA GLU A 353 24.39 -5.26 -11.56
C GLU A 353 24.20 -3.77 -11.24
N SER A 354 23.24 -3.45 -10.36
CA SER A 354 23.02 -2.08 -9.90
C SER A 354 24.01 -1.71 -8.81
N LEU A 355 24.33 -0.41 -8.70
CA LEU A 355 25.20 0.10 -7.65
C LEU A 355 24.67 -0.22 -6.24
N SER A 356 23.34 -0.17 -6.03
CA SER A 356 22.75 -0.54 -4.73
C SER A 356 22.92 -2.03 -4.40
N SER A 357 22.77 -2.92 -5.38
CA SER A 357 23.03 -4.36 -5.20
C SER A 357 24.48 -4.62 -4.80
N TRP A 358 25.39 -3.96 -5.51
CA TRP A 358 26.83 -4.09 -5.27
C TRP A 358 27.25 -3.57 -3.89
N LEU A 359 26.77 -2.40 -3.49
CA LEU A 359 27.00 -1.85 -2.14
C LEU A 359 26.44 -2.75 -1.03
N ASN A 360 25.25 -3.32 -1.23
CA ASN A 360 24.66 -4.29 -0.31
C ASN A 360 25.54 -5.53 -0.13
N LYS A 361 26.04 -6.09 -1.23
CA LYS A 361 26.92 -7.26 -1.24
C LYS A 361 28.22 -7.04 -0.46
N HIS A 362 28.75 -5.81 -0.49
CA HIS A 362 29.95 -5.40 0.22
C HIS A 362 29.69 -4.81 1.61
N ASN A 363 28.45 -4.81 2.10
CA ASN A 363 28.03 -4.22 3.38
C ASN A 363 28.35 -2.72 3.53
N VAL A 364 28.32 -1.96 2.44
CA VAL A 364 28.59 -0.52 2.42
C VAL A 364 27.28 0.27 2.30
N PRO A 365 27.00 1.22 3.21
CA PRO A 365 25.83 2.08 3.13
C PRO A 365 26.05 3.23 2.14
N GLY A 366 25.02 3.53 1.35
CA GLY A 366 24.92 4.73 0.54
C GLY A 366 23.77 5.62 1.03
N ILE A 367 23.94 6.95 1.05
CA ILE A 367 22.85 7.90 1.33
C ILE A 367 22.70 8.91 0.20
N ASP A 368 21.48 9.04 -0.32
CA ASP A 368 21.09 10.08 -1.24
C ASP A 368 20.65 11.34 -0.47
N THR A 369 21.49 12.37 -0.47
CA THR A 369 21.25 13.67 0.19
C THR A 369 21.51 14.83 -0.77
N HIS A 370 20.53 15.71 -0.96
CA HIS A 370 20.68 16.84 -1.89
C HIS A 370 21.59 17.99 -1.39
N MET A 371 22.03 17.99 -0.13
CA MET A 371 22.48 19.22 0.55
C MET A 371 23.95 19.24 1.01
N LEU A 372 24.69 18.13 0.89
CA LEU A 372 26.00 17.99 1.56
C LEU A 372 27.15 18.76 0.89
N THR A 373 27.19 18.80 -0.45
CA THR A 373 28.37 19.19 -1.21
C THR A 373 28.82 20.64 -1.03
N LYS A 374 27.92 21.55 -0.63
CA LYS A 374 28.29 22.96 -0.41
C LYS A 374 29.09 23.15 0.87
N LYS A 375 28.77 22.40 1.93
CA LYS A 375 29.34 22.61 3.27
C LYS A 375 30.77 22.08 3.39
N LEU A 376 31.05 20.89 2.86
CA LEU A 376 32.40 20.30 2.88
C LEU A 376 33.42 21.13 2.09
N ARG A 377 32.98 21.87 1.06
CA ARG A 377 33.85 22.76 0.30
C ARG A 377 34.39 23.94 1.14
N GLU A 378 33.63 24.39 2.13
CA GLU A 378 33.98 25.55 2.97
C GLU A 378 34.84 25.16 4.17
N HIS A 379 34.64 23.96 4.73
CA HIS A 379 35.26 23.52 5.98
C HIS A 379 36.34 22.43 5.84
N GLY A 380 36.52 21.84 4.64
CA GLY A 380 37.48 20.76 4.42
C GLY A 380 36.91 19.38 4.75
N THR A 381 37.77 18.47 5.19
CA THR A 381 37.36 17.13 5.67
C THR A 381 36.90 17.21 7.13
N MET A 382 35.93 16.38 7.49
CA MET A 382 35.32 16.36 8.83
C MET A 382 34.99 14.92 9.21
N LEU A 383 35.03 14.58 10.48
CA LEU A 383 34.52 13.27 10.91
C LEU A 383 33.00 13.22 10.73
N GLY A 384 32.52 12.07 10.27
CA GLY A 384 31.11 11.83 10.05
C GLY A 384 30.70 10.42 10.45
N LYS A 385 29.40 10.27 10.68
CA LYS A 385 28.78 8.98 10.91
C LYS A 385 27.43 8.88 10.22
N ILE A 386 27.21 7.73 9.60
CA ILE A 386 25.95 7.35 8.98
C ILE A 386 25.21 6.46 9.96
N PHE A 387 23.98 6.83 10.29
CA PHE A 387 23.09 5.99 11.08
C PHE A 387 21.75 5.82 10.39
N MET A 388 21.20 4.63 10.54
CA MET A 388 19.87 4.28 10.04
C MET A 388 18.79 4.82 10.97
N GLU A 389 17.63 5.18 10.42
CA GLU A 389 16.46 5.58 11.20
C GLU A 389 16.05 4.45 12.16
N GLY A 390 15.83 4.79 13.44
CA GLY A 390 15.53 3.83 14.51
C GLY A 390 16.73 3.38 15.34
N THR A 391 17.97 3.70 14.93
CA THR A 391 19.17 3.50 15.77
C THR A 391 19.51 4.75 16.59
N ASP A 392 19.92 4.56 17.84
CA ASP A 392 20.33 5.67 18.72
C ASP A 392 21.67 6.26 18.22
N PRO A 393 21.72 7.54 17.83
CA PRO A 393 22.95 8.17 17.34
C PRO A 393 24.07 8.20 18.38
N THR A 394 23.76 8.08 19.67
CA THR A 394 24.76 8.07 20.75
C THR A 394 25.48 6.73 20.89
N SER A 395 24.94 5.66 20.31
CA SER A 395 25.52 4.31 20.38
C SER A 395 26.82 4.16 19.59
N ILE A 396 27.12 5.09 18.68
CA ILE A 396 28.26 5.02 17.76
C ILE A 396 29.12 6.29 17.93
N PRO A 397 30.32 6.17 18.53
CA PRO A 397 31.25 7.28 18.67
C PRO A 397 31.87 7.64 17.32
N PHE A 398 32.28 8.90 17.16
CA PHE A 398 33.16 9.26 16.05
C PHE A 398 34.49 8.54 16.19
N GLN A 399 35.03 8.09 15.07
CA GLN A 399 36.31 7.42 15.02
C GLN A 399 37.18 8.11 13.97
N ASP A 400 38.30 8.68 14.41
CA ASP A 400 39.33 9.17 13.49
C ASP A 400 40.17 8.00 13.02
N GLN A 401 40.21 7.80 11.71
CA GLN A 401 40.93 6.69 11.10
C GLN A 401 42.40 7.01 10.86
N ASN A 402 42.77 8.29 10.93
CA ASN A 402 44.16 8.73 10.84
C ASN A 402 44.97 8.33 12.09
N GLU A 403 44.30 7.94 13.18
CA GLU A 403 44.95 7.36 14.37
C GLU A 403 45.41 5.90 14.16
N VAL A 404 44.90 5.25 13.11
CA VAL A 404 45.21 3.85 12.79
C VAL A 404 46.14 3.79 11.58
N ASN A 405 47.07 2.83 11.56
CA ASN A 405 47.93 2.63 10.41
C ASN A 405 47.16 1.95 9.25
N LEU A 406 46.50 2.77 8.43
CA LEU A 406 45.70 2.35 7.28
C LEU A 406 46.53 1.57 6.24
N MET A 407 47.83 1.87 6.10
CA MET A 407 48.71 1.15 5.17
C MET A 407 48.78 -0.35 5.47
N ILE A 408 48.75 -0.75 6.75
CA ILE A 408 48.75 -2.16 7.12
C ILE A 408 47.44 -2.86 6.71
N GLN A 409 46.32 -2.13 6.75
CA GLN A 409 45.00 -2.67 6.43
C GLN A 409 44.80 -2.89 4.93
N VAL A 410 45.46 -2.09 4.09
CA VAL A 410 45.34 -2.17 2.63
C VAL A 410 46.48 -2.95 1.96
N SER A 411 47.64 -3.08 2.63
CA SER A 411 48.81 -3.75 2.07
C SER A 411 48.63 -5.28 1.96
N ILE A 412 49.15 -5.84 0.87
CA ILE A 412 49.25 -7.29 0.70
C ILE A 412 50.22 -7.88 1.74
N GLN A 413 49.78 -8.96 2.39
CA GLN A 413 50.58 -9.64 3.43
C GLN A 413 51.59 -10.64 2.84
N VAL A 414 51.41 -11.01 1.58
CA VAL A 414 52.25 -11.98 0.86
C VAL A 414 52.65 -11.38 -0.47
N SER A 415 53.95 -11.42 -0.78
CA SER A 415 54.48 -10.96 -2.06
C SER A 415 53.83 -11.72 -3.21
N LYS A 416 53.26 -10.98 -4.17
CA LYS A 416 52.84 -11.51 -5.46
C LYS A 416 53.86 -11.06 -6.51
N LEU A 417 54.36 -12.03 -7.27
CA LEU A 417 55.04 -11.75 -8.53
C LEU A 417 53.94 -11.55 -9.57
N LEU A 418 53.81 -10.31 -10.06
CA LEU A 418 52.96 -9.97 -11.20
C LEU A 418 53.66 -10.34 -12.50
#